data_AF-A0A8T4HY69-F1
#
_entry.id   AF-A0A8T4HY69-F1
#
_cell.length_a   1.000
_cell.length_b   1.000
_cell.length_c   1.000
_cell.angle_alpha   90.00
_cell.angle_beta   90.00
_cell.angle_gamma   90.00
#
_symmetry.space_group_name_H-M   'P 1'
#
loop_
_entity.id
_entity.type
_entity.pdbx_description
1 polymer ?
#
loop_
_entity_poly.entity_id
_entity_poly.type
_entity_poly.pdbx_seq_one_letter_code
_entity_poly.pdbx_strand_id
1 'polypeptide(L)'
;MGTPQLTAAGVSAGNEVVVPSFGGADVARAVRELGARPVFADIDADTYCLDPASAAGAVTARTAAIVPVHLFGRAADLAALRAAGEQLDVRVVEWEPLPRTDAIDAVRRRQYATYLGRRLRGVVVPVVGEGVEHACTEYVVRVPGNGRPDRDAFRRALRMKGVACDVPVRVPAHRLPEYAQHMEQVTAVRLPEAERAADECLSLPLSAAMTKKDLHRVVSACNALGGLLRERAG
;
A
#
# COMPACT_ATOMS: atom_id res chain seq x y z
N MET A 1 5.31 -17.16 -4.09
CA MET A 1 4.73 -18.25 -3.28
C MET A 1 3.19 -18.34 -3.37
N GLY A 2 2.53 -17.80 -4.41
CA GLY A 2 1.06 -17.76 -4.49
C GLY A 2 0.44 -18.22 -5.83
N THR A 3 1.21 -18.92 -6.67
CA THR A 3 0.70 -19.51 -7.91
C THR A 3 -0.39 -20.59 -7.71
N PRO A 4 -0.38 -21.43 -6.64
CA PRO A 4 -1.45 -22.43 -6.43
C PRO A 4 -2.85 -21.84 -6.24
N GLN A 5 -2.96 -20.69 -5.57
CA GLN A 5 -4.23 -20.02 -5.33
C GLN A 5 -4.83 -19.50 -6.64
N LEU A 6 -3.98 -18.95 -7.51
CA LEU A 6 -4.39 -18.46 -8.83
C LEU A 6 -4.85 -19.61 -9.73
N THR A 7 -4.10 -20.72 -9.78
CA THR A 7 -4.49 -21.88 -10.60
C THR A 7 -5.76 -22.54 -10.07
N ALA A 8 -5.93 -22.66 -8.75
CA ALA A 8 -7.17 -23.14 -8.14
C ALA A 8 -8.38 -22.25 -8.46
N ALA A 9 -8.16 -20.95 -8.63
CA ALA A 9 -9.19 -20.01 -9.06
C ALA A 9 -9.52 -20.09 -10.56
N GLY A 10 -8.78 -20.89 -11.34
CA GLY A 10 -8.96 -21.05 -12.78
C GLY A 10 -8.14 -20.09 -13.63
N VAL A 11 -7.17 -19.38 -13.04
CA VAL A 11 -6.26 -18.51 -13.80
C VAL A 11 -5.30 -19.37 -14.62
N SER A 12 -5.24 -19.07 -15.91
CA SER A 12 -4.45 -19.75 -16.91
C SER A 12 -3.93 -18.75 -17.95
N ALA A 13 -3.08 -19.24 -18.86
CA ALA A 13 -2.49 -18.40 -19.90
C ALA A 13 -3.57 -17.68 -20.73
N GLY A 14 -3.37 -16.39 -20.98
CA GLY A 14 -4.32 -15.54 -21.71
C GLY A 14 -5.45 -14.93 -20.87
N ASN A 15 -5.63 -15.34 -19.61
CA ASN A 15 -6.56 -14.65 -18.71
C ASN A 15 -6.03 -13.29 -18.26
N GLU A 16 -6.93 -12.42 -17.84
CA GLU A 16 -6.62 -11.19 -17.11
C GLU A 16 -6.83 -11.40 -15.60
N VAL A 17 -5.97 -10.78 -14.79
CA VAL A 17 -6.10 -10.79 -13.32
C VAL A 17 -5.97 -9.36 -12.83
N VAL A 18 -7.00 -8.85 -12.15
CA VAL A 18 -7.00 -7.51 -11.57
C VAL A 18 -6.18 -7.52 -10.28
N VAL A 19 -5.18 -6.64 -10.20
CA VAL A 19 -4.25 -6.54 -9.06
C VAL A 19 -4.00 -5.08 -8.69
N PRO A 20 -3.75 -4.75 -7.41
CA PRO A 20 -3.41 -3.38 -7.03
C PRO A 20 -2.07 -2.98 -7.63
N SER A 21 -1.95 -1.75 -8.13
CA SER A 21 -0.65 -1.30 -8.61
C SER A 21 0.32 -0.96 -7.48
N PHE A 22 -0.15 -0.52 -6.32
CA PHE A 22 0.70 -0.18 -5.19
C PHE A 22 0.76 -1.40 -4.25
N GLY A 23 1.96 -1.92 -4.00
CA GLY A 23 2.14 -3.12 -3.17
C GLY A 23 1.82 -4.47 -3.85
N GLY A 24 1.32 -4.49 -5.10
CA GLY A 24 0.94 -5.71 -5.81
C GLY A 24 1.98 -6.31 -6.77
N ALA A 25 3.23 -5.87 -6.76
CA ALA A 25 4.24 -6.27 -7.75
C ALA A 25 4.52 -7.79 -7.75
N ASP A 26 4.50 -8.42 -6.59
CA ASP A 26 4.75 -9.86 -6.47
C ASP A 26 3.58 -10.70 -7.01
N VAL A 27 2.34 -10.24 -6.80
CA VAL A 27 1.15 -10.84 -7.40
C VAL A 27 1.21 -10.71 -8.92
N ALA A 28 1.51 -9.50 -9.43
CA ALA A 28 1.61 -9.25 -10.86
C ALA A 28 2.68 -10.12 -11.55
N ARG A 29 3.80 -10.38 -10.87
CA ARG A 29 4.84 -11.30 -11.35
C ARG A 29 4.33 -12.73 -11.43
N ALA A 30 3.67 -13.22 -10.39
CA ALA A 30 3.10 -14.57 -10.37
C ALA A 30 2.02 -14.77 -11.44
N VAL A 31 1.20 -13.75 -11.70
CA VAL A 31 0.23 -13.76 -12.81
C VAL A 31 0.94 -13.94 -14.16
N ARG A 32 2.05 -13.22 -14.39
CA ARG A 32 2.85 -13.36 -15.62
C ARG A 32 3.52 -14.72 -15.75
N GLU A 33 4.01 -15.27 -14.64
CA GLU A 33 4.62 -16.61 -14.61
C GLU A 33 3.63 -17.71 -15.05
N LEU A 34 2.33 -17.48 -14.87
CA LEU A 34 1.26 -18.35 -15.36
C LEU A 34 0.85 -18.09 -16.83
N GLY A 35 1.50 -17.15 -17.51
CA GLY A 35 1.12 -16.69 -18.86
C GLY A 35 -0.16 -15.85 -18.89
N ALA A 36 -0.68 -15.44 -17.74
CA ALA A 36 -1.81 -14.52 -17.63
C ALA A 36 -1.31 -13.06 -17.64
N ARG A 37 -2.24 -12.12 -17.81
CA ARG A 37 -1.97 -10.68 -17.90
C ARG A 37 -2.43 -9.97 -16.61
N PRO A 38 -1.55 -9.31 -15.86
CA PRO A 38 -1.99 -8.44 -14.79
C PRO A 38 -2.66 -7.19 -15.38
N VAL A 39 -3.84 -6.86 -14.85
CA VAL A 39 -4.55 -5.61 -15.10
C VAL A 39 -4.48 -4.80 -13.81
N PHE A 40 -3.87 -3.64 -13.86
CA PHE A 40 -3.63 -2.83 -12.66
C PHE A 40 -4.84 -1.94 -12.35
N ALA A 41 -5.29 -2.00 -11.10
CA ALA A 41 -6.30 -1.11 -10.54
C ALA A 41 -5.68 -0.23 -9.44
N ASP A 42 -6.35 0.88 -9.17
CA ASP A 42 -5.89 1.89 -8.22
C ASP A 42 -6.18 1.45 -6.78
N ILE A 43 -5.66 2.23 -5.83
CA ILE A 43 -5.81 2.00 -4.40
C ILE A 43 -6.72 3.04 -3.76
N ASP A 44 -7.30 2.68 -2.62
CA ASP A 44 -7.93 3.64 -1.74
C ASP A 44 -6.85 4.49 -1.05
N ALA A 45 -7.07 5.81 -1.02
CA ALA A 45 -6.06 6.79 -0.62
C ALA A 45 -5.65 6.69 0.86
N ASP A 46 -6.55 6.18 1.71
CA ASP A 46 -6.37 6.13 3.17
C ASP A 46 -5.88 4.75 3.63
N THR A 47 -6.31 3.69 2.96
CA THR A 47 -5.99 2.31 3.31
C THR A 47 -4.78 1.76 2.56
N TYR A 48 -4.47 2.31 1.38
CA TYR A 48 -3.52 1.80 0.39
C TYR A 48 -3.84 0.40 -0.15
N CYS A 49 -4.96 -0.19 0.26
CA CYS A 49 -5.47 -1.44 -0.27
C CYS A 49 -6.17 -1.18 -1.61
N LEU A 50 -6.38 -2.25 -2.38
CA LEU A 50 -7.11 -2.21 -3.65
C LEU A 50 -8.48 -1.54 -3.48
N ASP A 51 -8.75 -0.51 -4.28
CA ASP A 51 -10.06 0.17 -4.29
C ASP A 51 -11.11 -0.70 -5.02
N PRO A 52 -12.26 -1.03 -4.38
CA PRO A 52 -13.26 -1.88 -5.01
C PRO A 52 -13.85 -1.32 -6.30
N ALA A 53 -14.03 0.01 -6.41
CA ALA A 53 -14.59 0.63 -7.60
C ALA A 53 -13.61 0.60 -8.78
N SER A 54 -12.34 0.91 -8.52
CA SER A 54 -11.25 0.81 -9.50
C SER A 54 -11.05 -0.64 -9.95
N ALA A 55 -11.11 -1.60 -9.03
CA ALA A 55 -11.04 -3.02 -9.35
C ALA A 55 -12.19 -3.45 -10.27
N ALA A 56 -13.43 -3.08 -9.94
CA ALA A 56 -14.61 -3.36 -10.75
C ALA A 56 -14.50 -2.75 -12.15
N GLY A 57 -14.03 -1.50 -12.27
CA GLY A 57 -13.83 -0.82 -13.55
C GLY A 57 -12.72 -1.42 -14.42
N ALA A 58 -11.82 -2.20 -13.83
CA ALA A 58 -10.74 -2.89 -14.53
C ALA A 58 -11.14 -4.29 -15.05
N VAL A 59 -12.31 -4.80 -14.66
CA VAL A 59 -12.82 -6.11 -15.10
C VAL A 59 -13.21 -6.06 -16.58
N THR A 60 -12.82 -7.09 -17.32
CA THR A 60 -13.22 -7.33 -18.71
C THR A 60 -13.74 -8.77 -18.86
N ALA A 61 -14.23 -9.12 -20.05
CA ALA A 61 -14.62 -10.49 -20.37
C ALA A 61 -13.48 -11.52 -20.27
N ARG A 62 -12.21 -11.08 -20.20
CA ARG A 62 -11.04 -11.96 -20.01
C ARG A 62 -10.63 -12.11 -18.55
N THR A 63 -11.23 -11.35 -17.63
CA THR A 63 -10.83 -11.35 -16.23
C THR A 63 -11.25 -12.64 -15.56
N ALA A 64 -10.27 -13.40 -15.08
CA ALA A 64 -10.50 -14.65 -14.36
C ALA A 64 -10.56 -14.45 -12.83
N ALA A 65 -9.87 -13.43 -12.32
CA ALA A 65 -9.83 -13.15 -10.88
C ALA A 65 -9.48 -11.69 -10.55
N ILE A 66 -9.91 -11.25 -9.37
CA ILE A 66 -9.44 -10.06 -8.66
C ILE A 66 -8.60 -10.54 -7.47
N VAL A 67 -7.39 -10.00 -7.31
CA VAL A 67 -6.47 -10.41 -6.24
C VAL A 67 -6.10 -9.20 -5.38
N PRO A 68 -6.81 -8.96 -4.26
CA PRO A 68 -6.43 -7.94 -3.31
C PRO A 68 -5.16 -8.30 -2.54
N VAL A 69 -4.49 -7.27 -2.04
CA VAL A 69 -3.33 -7.38 -1.15
C VAL A 69 -3.62 -6.63 0.13
N HIS A 70 -3.43 -7.29 1.27
CA HIS A 70 -3.43 -6.65 2.59
C HIS A 70 -2.14 -5.88 2.77
N LEU A 71 -2.22 -4.56 2.98
CA LEU A 71 -1.04 -3.70 2.96
C LEU A 71 -0.74 -3.09 4.33
N PHE A 72 0.53 -3.10 4.72
CA PHE A 72 1.03 -2.52 5.99
C PHE A 72 0.37 -3.07 7.27
N GLY A 73 -0.23 -4.25 7.16
CA GLY A 73 -0.96 -4.91 8.23
C GLY A 73 -2.43 -4.50 8.31
N ARG A 74 -2.95 -3.79 7.31
CA ARG A 74 -4.36 -3.46 7.15
C ARG A 74 -5.04 -4.45 6.21
N ALA A 75 -6.26 -4.87 6.57
CA ALA A 75 -7.10 -5.66 5.69
C ALA A 75 -7.56 -4.84 4.48
N ALA A 76 -7.62 -5.51 3.33
CA ALA A 76 -8.35 -5.00 2.17
C ALA A 76 -9.85 -5.20 2.45
N ASP A 77 -10.71 -4.39 1.85
CA ASP A 77 -12.16 -4.54 2.00
C ASP A 77 -12.66 -5.74 1.17
N LEU A 78 -12.42 -6.94 1.70
CA LEU A 78 -12.81 -8.20 1.05
C LEU A 78 -14.32 -8.31 0.90
N ALA A 79 -15.11 -7.67 1.76
CA ALA A 79 -16.56 -7.66 1.65
C ALA A 79 -17.00 -6.88 0.41
N ALA A 80 -16.53 -5.65 0.26
CA ALA A 80 -16.84 -4.82 -0.92
C ALA A 80 -16.27 -5.43 -2.22
N LEU A 81 -15.05 -5.96 -2.18
CA LEU A 81 -14.44 -6.61 -3.34
C LEU A 81 -15.20 -7.88 -3.75
N ARG A 82 -15.63 -8.72 -2.80
CA ARG A 82 -16.42 -9.92 -3.10
C ARG A 82 -17.79 -9.55 -3.65
N ALA A 83 -18.45 -8.55 -3.08
CA ALA A 83 -19.71 -8.05 -3.62
C ALA A 83 -19.57 -7.53 -5.07
N ALA A 84 -18.49 -6.79 -5.37
CA ALA A 84 -18.20 -6.35 -6.73
C ALA A 84 -17.88 -7.53 -7.66
N GLY A 85 -17.11 -8.51 -7.19
CA GLY A 85 -16.82 -9.74 -7.93
C GLY A 85 -18.07 -10.54 -8.24
N GLU A 86 -18.99 -10.72 -7.29
CA GLU A 86 -20.27 -11.41 -7.49
C GLU A 86 -21.14 -10.72 -8.55
N GLN A 87 -21.21 -9.39 -8.55
CA GLN A 87 -21.95 -8.62 -9.56
C GLN A 87 -21.39 -8.77 -10.98
N LEU A 88 -20.09 -9.04 -11.09
CA LEU A 88 -19.36 -9.14 -12.36
C LEU A 88 -19.05 -10.59 -12.77
N ASP A 89 -19.49 -11.57 -11.98
CA ASP A 89 -19.14 -13.00 -12.13
C ASP A 89 -17.62 -13.26 -12.15
N VAL A 90 -16.87 -12.56 -11.29
CA VAL A 90 -15.41 -12.68 -11.14
C VAL A 90 -15.05 -13.07 -9.71
N ARG A 91 -14.16 -14.06 -9.58
CA ARG A 91 -13.69 -14.55 -8.27
C ARG A 91 -12.72 -13.56 -7.61
N VAL A 92 -12.87 -13.37 -6.31
CA VAL A 92 -11.87 -12.67 -5.48
C VAL A 92 -10.98 -13.69 -4.80
N VAL A 93 -9.68 -13.62 -5.05
CA VAL A 93 -8.68 -14.55 -4.53
C VAL A 93 -7.77 -13.81 -3.58
N GLU A 94 -7.79 -14.20 -2.31
CA GLU A 94 -6.88 -13.65 -1.31
C GLU A 94 -5.46 -14.17 -1.55
N TRP A 95 -4.49 -13.27 -1.67
CA TRP A 95 -3.10 -13.63 -1.97
C TRP A 95 -2.37 -14.23 -0.76
N GLU A 96 -2.42 -13.51 0.36
CA GLU A 96 -1.83 -13.87 1.64
C GLU A 96 -2.80 -13.50 2.75
N PRO A 97 -2.88 -14.32 3.82
CA PRO A 97 -3.77 -14.03 4.94
C PRO A 97 -3.33 -12.77 5.68
N LEU A 98 -4.30 -12.06 6.27
CA LEU A 98 -4.00 -10.93 7.13
C LEU A 98 -3.08 -11.34 8.29
N PRO A 99 -2.00 -10.59 8.60
CA PRO A 99 -1.18 -10.86 9.76
C PRO A 99 -1.99 -10.82 11.06
N ARG A 100 -1.70 -11.76 11.98
CA ARG A 100 -2.38 -11.84 13.27
C ARG A 100 -2.31 -10.51 14.04
N THR A 101 -3.48 -10.05 14.47
CA THR A 101 -3.66 -8.78 15.19
C THR A 101 -3.58 -8.97 16.71
N ASP A 102 -3.81 -10.17 17.22
CA ASP A 102 -3.83 -10.50 18.66
C ASP A 102 -2.44 -10.80 19.26
N ALA A 103 -1.43 -11.05 18.41
CA ALA A 103 -0.06 -11.30 18.85
C ALA A 103 0.48 -10.16 19.72
N ILE A 104 1.25 -10.49 20.77
CA ILE A 104 1.82 -9.51 21.73
C ILE A 104 2.54 -8.36 21.01
N ASP A 105 3.32 -8.69 19.98
CA ASP A 105 4.04 -7.69 19.19
C ASP A 105 3.10 -6.76 18.40
N ALA A 106 2.01 -7.31 17.83
CA ALA A 106 1.00 -6.52 17.13
C ALA A 106 0.26 -5.58 18.11
N VAL A 107 -0.06 -6.04 19.31
CA VAL A 107 -0.66 -5.22 20.37
C VAL A 107 0.25 -4.05 20.73
N ARG A 108 1.55 -4.31 20.95
CA ARG A 108 2.54 -3.24 21.26
C ARG A 108 2.69 -2.25 20.11
N ARG A 109 2.82 -2.73 18.87
CA ARG A 109 2.89 -1.86 17.68
C ARG A 109 1.66 -0.97 17.56
N ARG A 110 0.44 -1.48 17.81
CA ARG A 110 -0.78 -0.65 17.82
C ARG A 110 -0.77 0.44 18.89
N GLN A 111 -0.29 0.14 20.10
CA GLN A 111 -0.14 1.14 21.15
C GLN A 111 0.82 2.26 20.73
N TYR A 112 1.95 1.90 20.12
CA TYR A 112 2.93 2.85 19.60
C TYR A 112 2.40 3.64 18.39
N ALA A 113 1.68 3.00 17.47
CA ALA A 113 1.00 3.66 16.36
C ALA A 113 -0.03 4.68 16.86
N THR A 114 -0.79 4.35 17.91
CA THR A 114 -1.71 5.29 18.59
C THR A 114 -0.95 6.45 19.22
N TYR A 115 0.18 6.16 19.90
CA TYR A 115 1.03 7.18 20.50
C TYR A 115 1.55 8.19 19.45
N LEU A 116 2.05 7.67 18.32
CA LEU A 116 2.57 8.45 17.20
C LEU A 116 1.45 9.24 16.52
N GLY A 117 0.33 8.60 16.19
CA GLY A 117 -0.81 9.22 15.52
C GLY A 117 -1.34 10.44 16.28
N ARG A 118 -1.36 10.37 17.60
CA ARG A 118 -1.78 11.50 18.45
C ARG A 118 -0.78 12.66 18.51
N ARG A 119 0.48 12.47 18.14
CA ARG A 119 1.59 13.43 18.39
C ARG A 119 2.31 13.93 17.15
N LEU A 120 2.27 13.18 16.06
CA LEU A 120 2.81 13.61 14.78
C LEU A 120 1.95 14.75 14.21
N ARG A 121 2.62 15.80 13.79
CA ARG A 121 2.03 17.01 13.17
C ARG A 121 2.75 17.40 11.89
N GLY A 122 3.99 16.93 11.71
CA GLY A 122 4.78 17.22 10.52
C GLY A 122 4.59 16.29 9.33
N VAL A 123 3.73 15.27 9.48
CA VAL A 123 3.36 14.31 8.45
C VAL A 123 1.86 14.02 8.55
N VAL A 124 1.26 13.54 7.47
CA VAL A 124 -0.10 13.00 7.50
C VAL A 124 -0.03 11.56 7.99
N VAL A 125 -0.71 11.28 9.10
CA VAL A 125 -0.71 9.96 9.73
C VAL A 125 -1.76 9.05 9.09
N PRO A 126 -1.54 7.72 9.08
CA PRO A 126 -2.52 6.79 8.53
C PRO A 126 -3.82 6.84 9.34
N VAL A 127 -4.95 6.82 8.63
CA VAL A 127 -6.28 6.82 9.22
C VAL A 127 -6.62 5.40 9.65
N VAL A 128 -6.76 5.16 10.96
CA VAL A 128 -7.27 3.89 11.49
C VAL A 128 -8.65 4.17 12.07
N GLY A 129 -9.69 3.73 11.36
CA GLY A 129 -11.07 3.87 11.82
C GLY A 129 -11.32 3.05 13.10
N GLU A 130 -12.33 3.44 13.88
CA GLU A 130 -12.77 2.65 15.02
C GLU A 130 -13.21 1.24 14.55
N GLY A 131 -12.78 0.21 15.25
CA GLY A 131 -13.11 -1.19 14.92
C GLY A 131 -12.33 -1.79 13.74
N VAL A 132 -11.44 -1.04 13.08
CA VAL A 132 -10.62 -1.58 11.98
C VAL A 132 -9.48 -2.44 12.52
N GLU A 133 -9.41 -3.69 12.06
CA GLU A 133 -8.29 -4.58 12.35
C GLU A 133 -7.01 -4.12 11.65
N HIS A 134 -5.96 -3.86 12.43
CA HIS A 134 -4.66 -3.44 11.92
C HIS A 134 -3.51 -4.08 12.72
N ALA A 135 -2.70 -4.91 12.07
CA ALA A 135 -1.54 -5.57 12.68
C ALA A 135 -0.34 -4.63 12.87
N CYS A 136 -0.38 -3.46 12.22
CA CYS A 136 0.66 -2.42 12.24
C CYS A 136 2.02 -3.00 11.90
N THR A 137 2.11 -3.80 10.83
CA THR A 137 3.39 -4.36 10.39
C THR A 137 4.33 -3.26 9.93
N GLU A 138 3.78 -2.19 9.36
CA GLU A 138 4.47 -0.96 9.03
C GLU A 138 3.65 0.25 9.48
N TYR A 139 4.33 1.38 9.74
CA TYR A 139 3.69 2.66 10.07
C TYR A 139 3.97 3.67 8.98
N VAL A 140 3.12 3.63 7.95
CA VAL A 140 3.27 4.44 6.75
C VAL A 140 2.55 5.77 6.88
N VAL A 141 3.31 6.86 6.79
CA VAL A 141 2.82 8.25 6.79
C VAL A 141 2.99 8.86 5.41
N ARG A 142 2.23 9.91 5.08
CA ARG A 142 2.49 10.75 3.89
C ARG A 142 3.27 12.00 4.28
N VAL A 143 4.34 12.26 3.55
CA VAL A 143 5.11 13.51 3.67
C VAL A 143 4.36 14.61 2.91
N PRO A 144 3.99 15.73 3.58
CA PRO A 144 3.35 16.86 2.92
C PRO A 144 4.26 17.48 1.85
N GLY A 145 3.69 18.14 0.85
CA GLY A 145 4.43 18.79 -0.23
C GLY A 145 4.03 18.25 -1.59
N ASN A 146 4.94 18.32 -2.57
CA ASN A 146 4.68 17.94 -3.96
C ASN A 146 5.13 16.50 -4.27
N GLY A 147 5.14 15.61 -3.28
CA GLY A 147 5.65 14.24 -3.45
C GLY A 147 7.17 14.19 -3.57
N ARG A 148 7.71 13.61 -4.65
CA ARG A 148 9.16 13.67 -4.95
C ARG A 148 9.50 15.03 -5.59
N PRO A 149 10.57 15.73 -5.15
CA PRO A 149 11.67 15.26 -4.31
C PRO A 149 11.51 15.49 -2.79
N ASP A 150 10.43 16.12 -2.34
CA ASP A 150 10.23 16.54 -0.94
C ASP A 150 10.27 15.36 0.03
N ARG A 151 9.59 14.24 -0.29
CA ARG A 151 9.63 12.99 0.49
C ARG A 151 11.06 12.50 0.72
N ASP A 152 11.88 12.51 -0.33
CA ASP A 152 13.26 12.02 -0.27
C ASP A 152 14.17 12.96 0.54
N ALA A 153 13.94 14.27 0.44
CA ALA A 153 14.60 15.27 1.26
C ALA A 153 14.21 15.11 2.74
N PHE A 154 12.92 14.90 3.03
CA PHE A 154 12.41 14.66 4.38
C PHE A 154 13.04 13.39 5.00
N ARG A 155 13.08 12.29 4.24
CA ARG A 155 13.74 11.04 4.65
C ARG A 155 15.21 11.23 4.98
N ARG A 156 15.96 11.97 4.15
CA ARG A 156 17.38 12.28 4.40
C ARG A 156 17.55 13.10 5.68
N ALA A 157 16.70 14.10 5.90
CA ALA A 157 16.73 14.92 7.10
C ALA A 157 16.38 14.14 8.38
N LEU A 158 15.41 13.22 8.32
CA LEU A 158 15.11 12.30 9.42
C LEU A 158 16.31 11.41 9.76
N ARG A 159 16.98 10.86 8.73
CA ARG A 159 18.18 10.04 8.92
C ARG A 159 19.29 10.80 9.64
N MET A 160 19.52 12.07 9.28
CA MET A 160 20.49 12.94 9.98
C MET A 160 20.11 13.21 11.44
N LYS A 161 18.82 13.11 11.79
CA LYS A 161 18.30 13.20 13.17
C LYS A 161 18.23 11.84 13.89
N GLY A 162 18.82 10.79 13.30
CA GLY A 162 18.86 9.45 13.89
C GLY A 162 17.53 8.68 13.80
N VAL A 163 16.67 9.02 12.84
CA VAL A 163 15.44 8.28 12.54
C VAL A 163 15.58 7.66 11.15
N ALA A 164 15.78 6.35 11.09
CA ALA A 164 15.86 5.61 9.83
C ALA A 164 14.46 5.35 9.29
N CYS A 165 14.20 5.67 8.03
CA CYS A 165 12.91 5.45 7.39
C CYS A 165 13.09 4.88 5.99
N ASP A 166 12.09 4.12 5.56
CA ASP A 166 12.08 3.43 4.29
C ASP A 166 10.94 3.89 3.40
N VAL A 167 11.15 3.76 2.09
CA VAL A 167 10.10 4.00 1.10
C VAL A 167 9.44 2.65 0.84
N PRO A 168 8.19 2.43 1.29
CA PRO A 168 7.59 1.09 1.29
C PRO A 168 7.36 0.55 -0.13
N VAL A 169 6.97 1.43 -1.06
CA VAL A 169 6.83 1.12 -2.49
C VAL A 169 7.41 2.29 -3.28
N ARG A 170 8.49 2.02 -4.03
CA ARG A 170 9.21 3.06 -4.78
C ARG A 170 8.59 3.34 -6.14
N VAL A 171 8.16 2.29 -6.84
CA VAL A 171 7.60 2.37 -8.19
C VAL A 171 6.34 1.51 -8.17
N PRO A 172 5.15 2.09 -8.42
CA PRO A 172 3.93 1.31 -8.61
C PRO A 172 4.14 0.29 -9.74
N ALA A 173 3.57 -0.90 -9.59
CA ALA A 173 3.78 -2.01 -10.51
C ALA A 173 3.45 -1.66 -11.98
N HIS A 174 2.40 -0.87 -12.24
CA HIS A 174 2.06 -0.41 -13.60
C HIS A 174 3.12 0.48 -14.27
N ARG A 175 4.07 1.03 -13.49
CA ARG A 175 5.19 1.86 -13.96
C ARG A 175 6.51 1.10 -14.03
N LEU A 176 6.56 -0.18 -13.65
CA LEU A 176 7.79 -0.98 -13.77
C LEU A 176 8.06 -1.31 -15.25
N PRO A 177 9.32 -1.23 -15.73
CA PRO A 177 9.65 -1.42 -17.15
C PRO A 177 9.20 -2.76 -17.74
N GLU A 178 9.21 -3.83 -16.94
CA GLU A 178 8.80 -5.15 -17.43
C GLU A 178 7.32 -5.25 -17.80
N TYR A 179 6.49 -4.29 -17.37
CA TYR A 179 5.08 -4.19 -17.79
C TYR A 179 4.90 -3.15 -18.91
N ALA A 180 5.91 -2.34 -19.27
CA ALA A 180 5.79 -1.35 -20.35
C ALA A 180 5.67 -1.97 -21.76
N GLN A 181 6.29 -3.14 -21.99
CA GLN A 181 6.49 -3.70 -23.32
C GLN A 181 5.29 -4.48 -23.92
N HIS A 182 4.31 -4.87 -23.10
CA HIS A 182 3.13 -5.64 -23.56
C HIS A 182 1.87 -4.77 -23.72
N MET A 183 2.05 -3.45 -23.84
CA MET A 183 1.06 -2.51 -23.32
C MET A 183 0.94 -1.22 -24.14
N GLU A 184 0.55 -1.34 -25.43
CA GLU A 184 -0.08 -0.22 -26.15
C GLU A 184 -1.40 0.23 -25.48
N GLN A 185 -2.00 -0.60 -24.62
CA GLN A 185 -3.25 -0.29 -23.89
C GLN A 185 -3.08 0.03 -22.40
N VAL A 186 -1.94 -0.26 -21.74
CA VAL A 186 -1.79 -0.03 -20.28
C VAL A 186 -0.90 1.15 -19.94
N THR A 187 -0.06 1.62 -20.87
CA THR A 187 0.62 2.92 -20.73
C THR A 187 -0.37 4.10 -20.64
N ALA A 188 -1.65 3.90 -21.00
CA ALA A 188 -2.74 4.86 -20.85
C ALA A 188 -3.48 4.80 -19.50
N VAL A 189 -3.25 3.79 -18.66
CA VAL A 189 -3.99 3.63 -17.39
C VAL A 189 -3.49 4.67 -16.39
N ARG A 190 -4.42 5.49 -15.89
CA ARG A 190 -4.19 6.52 -14.88
C ARG A 190 -4.55 5.94 -13.51
N LEU A 191 -3.56 5.72 -12.65
CA LEU A 191 -3.75 5.27 -11.27
C LEU A 191 -3.22 6.35 -10.31
N PRO A 192 -3.89 7.51 -10.22
CA PRO A 192 -3.38 8.67 -9.51
C PRO A 192 -3.10 8.41 -8.04
N GLU A 193 -3.86 7.55 -7.36
CA GLU A 193 -3.65 7.29 -5.93
C GLU A 193 -2.43 6.42 -5.67
N ALA A 194 -2.20 5.41 -6.51
CA ALA A 194 -0.98 4.62 -6.48
C ALA A 194 0.28 5.46 -6.75
N GLU A 195 0.21 6.38 -7.72
CA GLU A 195 1.30 7.31 -8.05
C GLU A 195 1.57 8.27 -6.89
N ARG A 196 0.51 8.89 -6.38
CA ARG A 196 0.59 9.81 -5.23
C ARG A 196 1.16 9.11 -4.00
N ALA A 197 0.72 7.89 -3.70
CA ALA A 197 1.26 7.11 -2.58
C ALA A 197 2.75 6.80 -2.75
N ALA A 198 3.23 6.45 -3.95
CA ALA A 198 4.65 6.19 -4.18
C ALA A 198 5.54 7.44 -4.00
N ASP A 199 4.99 8.60 -4.32
CA ASP A 199 5.67 9.88 -4.20
C ASP A 199 5.70 10.44 -2.77
N GLU A 200 4.66 10.17 -1.97
CA GLU A 200 4.47 10.78 -0.66
C GLU A 200 4.79 9.85 0.52
N CYS A 201 4.63 8.53 0.37
CA CYS A 201 4.70 7.61 1.50
C CYS A 201 6.11 7.43 2.06
N LEU A 202 6.18 7.33 3.38
CA LEU A 202 7.37 6.99 4.14
C LEU A 202 7.00 6.07 5.32
N SER A 203 7.70 4.96 5.47
CA SER A 203 7.55 4.03 6.59
C SER A 203 8.45 4.51 7.74
N LEU A 204 7.82 4.91 8.86
CA LEU A 204 8.53 5.30 10.07
C LEU A 204 8.86 4.07 10.93
N PRO A 205 9.91 4.12 11.77
CA PRO A 205 10.20 3.04 12.71
C PRO A 205 9.00 2.70 13.59
N LEU A 206 8.58 1.45 13.52
CA LEU A 206 7.58 0.88 14.43
C LEU A 206 7.91 -0.58 14.72
N SER A 207 8.38 -0.85 15.93
CA SER A 207 8.59 -2.23 16.41
C SER A 207 8.18 -2.38 17.86
N ALA A 208 7.85 -3.62 18.26
CA ALA A 208 7.45 -3.95 19.63
C ALA A 208 8.58 -3.79 20.68
N ALA A 209 9.82 -3.60 20.21
CA ALA A 209 11.02 -3.41 21.04
C ALA A 209 11.40 -1.94 21.25
N MET A 210 10.69 -0.99 20.62
CA MET A 210 11.00 0.43 20.76
C MET A 210 10.82 0.94 22.18
N THR A 211 11.71 1.83 22.61
CA THR A 211 11.56 2.53 23.89
C THR A 211 10.74 3.80 23.72
N LYS A 212 10.26 4.37 24.83
CA LYS A 212 9.62 5.70 24.85
C LYS A 212 10.55 6.79 24.27
N LYS A 213 11.87 6.67 24.49
CA LYS A 213 12.87 7.59 23.93
C LYS A 213 12.90 7.51 22.40
N ASP A 214 12.76 6.31 21.83
CA ASP A 214 12.72 6.14 20.37
C ASP A 214 11.47 6.76 19.78
N LEU A 215 10.30 6.53 20.39
CA LEU A 215 9.04 7.16 19.97
C LEU A 215 9.11 8.69 20.06
N HIS A 216 9.67 9.23 21.15
CA HIS A 216 9.89 10.66 21.31
C HIS A 216 10.82 11.23 20.24
N ARG A 217 11.89 10.50 19.87
CA ARG A 217 12.81 10.90 18.81
C ARG A 217 12.09 10.98 17.46
N VAL A 218 11.26 9.98 17.11
CA VAL A 218 10.45 9.97 15.88
C VAL A 218 9.53 11.19 15.84
N VAL A 219 8.76 11.43 16.91
CA VAL A 219 7.84 12.59 17.00
C VAL A 219 8.58 13.91 16.85
N SER A 220 9.65 14.09 17.63
CA SER A 220 10.44 15.34 17.62
C SER A 220 11.04 15.61 16.25
N ALA A 221 11.65 14.60 15.62
CA ALA A 221 12.27 14.74 14.31
C ALA A 221 11.25 15.07 13.22
N CYS A 222 10.11 14.37 13.17
CA CYS A 222 9.07 14.63 12.17
C CYS A 222 8.44 16.02 12.36
N ASN A 223 8.11 16.40 13.59
CA ASN A 223 7.46 17.69 13.86
C ASN A 223 8.37 18.88 13.58
N ALA A 224 9.68 18.75 13.85
CA ALA A 224 10.65 19.79 13.51
C ALA A 224 10.78 20.03 12.00
N LEU A 225 10.57 19.00 11.18
CA LEU A 225 10.67 19.11 9.72
C LEU A 225 9.35 19.54 9.07
N GLY A 226 8.21 19.20 9.66
CA GLY A 226 6.89 19.54 9.12
C GLY A 226 6.61 21.03 8.97
N GLY A 227 7.14 21.86 9.86
CA GLY A 227 7.04 23.33 9.73
C GLY A 227 7.73 23.84 8.46
N LEU A 228 8.88 23.27 8.12
CA LEU A 228 9.74 23.71 7.01
C LEU A 228 9.13 23.45 5.63
N LEU A 229 8.27 22.43 5.50
CA LEU A 229 7.61 22.12 4.22
C LEU A 229 6.36 22.97 3.98
N ARG A 230 5.68 23.41 5.05
CA ARG A 230 4.51 24.30 4.94
C ARG A 230 4.91 25.74 4.59
N GLU A 231 6.07 26.20 5.06
CA GLU A 231 6.59 27.55 4.75
C GLU A 231 7.09 27.70 3.31
N ARG A 232 7.40 26.60 2.62
CA ARG A 232 7.88 26.61 1.21
C ARG A 232 6.77 26.45 0.17
N ALA A 233 5.56 26.08 0.61
CA ALA A 233 4.40 25.87 -0.24
C ALA A 233 3.41 27.05 -0.24
N GLY A 234 3.78 28.16 0.43
CA GLY A 234 3.02 29.41 0.49
C GLY A 234 3.65 30.50 -0.36
#